data_AF-A0AAN6PCH3-F1
#
_entry.id   AF-A0AAN6PCH3-F1
#
_cell.length_a   1.000
_cell.length_b   1.000
_cell.length_c   1.000
_cell.angle_alpha   90.00
_cell.angle_beta   90.00
_cell.angle_gamma   90.00
#
_symmetry.space_group_name_H-M   'P 1'
#
loop_
_entity.id
_entity.type
_entity.pdbx_description
1 polymer ?
#
loop_
_entity_poly.entity_id
_entity_poly.type
_entity_poly.pdbx_seq_one_letter_code
_entity_poly.pdbx_strand_id
1 'polypeptide(L)'
;MLLRLQPGLSGFSRENWQSTIRGYAAAHPNYSDLVAWVGRETADITYSDFDGAFTRLLIDKGYLASETWADARPHYLIEVKTTTGSCSTPFFMSKYQYRRMQRNSNHDNDNLETVYVVFRVFNLGNDNIGLRILVDPESMRLQDQLSFTAESWSVVAAE
;
A
#
# COMPACT_ATOMS: atom_id res chain seq x y z
N MET A 1 4.96 -8.43 9.12
CA MET A 1 6.05 -7.78 8.36
C MET A 1 6.47 -6.46 9.01
N LEU A 2 5.65 -5.40 8.97
CA LEU A 2 6.02 -4.10 9.56
C LEU A 2 6.20 -4.13 11.09
N LEU A 3 5.36 -4.89 11.82
CA LEU A 3 5.53 -5.14 13.28
C LEU A 3 6.84 -5.84 13.68
N ARG A 4 7.61 -6.34 12.71
CA ARG A 4 8.86 -7.10 12.94
C ARG A 4 10.10 -6.34 12.46
N LEU A 5 9.95 -5.09 12.02
CA LEU A 5 11.09 -4.26 11.64
C LEU A 5 11.99 -4.02 12.86
N GLN A 6 13.29 -3.91 12.60
CA GLN A 6 14.30 -3.58 13.59
C GLN A 6 15.16 -2.41 13.05
N PRO A 7 15.16 -1.25 13.72
CA PRO A 7 14.30 -0.90 14.87
C PRO A 7 12.81 -0.92 14.50
N GLY A 8 11.95 -1.08 15.52
CA GLY A 8 10.50 -1.04 15.33
C GLY A 8 10.02 0.36 14.96
N LEU A 9 8.90 0.44 14.24
CA LEU A 9 8.29 1.72 13.84
C LEU A 9 7.47 2.30 14.99
N SER A 10 7.77 3.53 15.40
CA SER A 10 7.06 4.22 16.49
C SER A 10 5.58 4.36 16.18
N GLY A 11 4.71 3.94 17.11
CA GLY A 11 3.25 4.00 16.95
C GLY A 11 2.66 2.99 15.95
N PHE A 12 3.48 2.13 15.33
CA PHE A 12 2.97 1.06 14.46
C PHE A 12 2.49 -0.13 15.28
N SER A 13 1.23 -0.49 15.12
CA SER A 13 0.54 -1.56 15.85
C SER A 13 -0.45 -2.27 14.93
N ARG A 14 -1.20 -3.24 15.48
CA ARG A 14 -2.30 -3.89 14.75
C ARG A 14 -3.42 -2.89 14.42
N GLU A 15 -3.58 -1.81 15.17
CA GLU A 15 -4.61 -0.78 14.93
C GLU A 15 -4.41 0.01 13.63
N ASN A 16 -3.22 -0.06 13.05
CA ASN A 16 -2.95 0.51 11.74
C ASN A 16 -3.60 -0.28 10.60
N TRP A 17 -3.98 -1.55 10.81
CA TRP A 17 -4.74 -2.32 9.83
C TRP A 17 -6.21 -1.89 9.84
N GLN A 18 -6.64 -1.15 8.82
CA GLN A 18 -7.95 -0.49 8.74
C GLN A 18 -8.80 -0.96 7.54
N SER A 19 -8.54 -2.14 6.99
CA SER A 19 -9.43 -2.76 6.00
C SER A 19 -10.42 -3.75 6.61
N THR A 20 -11.56 -3.86 5.94
CA THR A 20 -12.63 -4.82 6.23
C THR A 20 -12.13 -6.26 6.22
N ILE A 21 -11.07 -6.56 5.46
CA ILE A 21 -10.48 -7.91 5.43
C ILE A 21 -9.91 -8.36 6.79
N ARG A 22 -9.61 -7.41 7.68
CA ARG A 22 -9.16 -7.65 9.06
C ARG A 22 -10.06 -8.64 9.81
N GLY A 23 -11.37 -8.58 9.59
CA GLY A 23 -12.33 -9.50 10.22
C GLY A 23 -12.15 -10.96 9.80
N TYR A 24 -11.77 -11.22 8.54
CA TYR A 24 -11.55 -12.59 8.06
C TYR A 24 -10.26 -13.20 8.62
N ALA A 25 -9.28 -12.37 8.98
CA ALA A 25 -8.02 -12.85 9.55
C ALA A 25 -8.19 -13.52 10.91
N ALA A 26 -9.28 -13.23 11.63
CA ALA A 26 -9.60 -13.85 12.91
C ALA A 26 -9.82 -15.38 12.81
N ALA A 27 -10.02 -15.93 11.61
CA ALA A 27 -10.05 -17.37 11.39
C ALA A 27 -8.71 -18.06 11.67
N HIS A 28 -7.59 -17.32 11.68
CA HIS A 28 -6.27 -17.86 11.97
C HIS A 28 -5.93 -17.72 13.47
N PRO A 29 -5.43 -18.76 14.16
CA PRO A 29 -5.20 -18.73 15.61
C PRO A 29 -4.33 -17.56 16.11
N ASN A 30 -3.28 -17.20 15.37
CA ASN A 30 -2.41 -16.07 15.73
C ASN A 30 -3.09 -14.69 15.65
N TYR A 31 -4.30 -14.63 15.12
CA TYR A 31 -5.06 -13.40 14.86
C TYR A 31 -6.49 -13.50 15.40
N SER A 32 -6.81 -14.53 16.20
CA SER A 32 -8.18 -14.78 16.68
C SER A 32 -8.74 -13.67 17.58
N ASP A 33 -7.89 -12.80 18.10
CA ASP A 33 -8.25 -11.62 18.89
C ASP A 33 -8.47 -10.36 18.04
N LEU A 34 -8.31 -10.43 16.72
CA LEU A 34 -8.59 -9.29 15.84
C LEU A 34 -10.10 -9.02 15.75
N VAL A 35 -10.47 -7.78 16.05
CA VAL A 35 -11.81 -7.26 15.80
C VAL A 35 -11.90 -6.74 14.36
N ALA A 36 -13.06 -6.95 13.73
CA ALA A 36 -13.35 -6.41 12.41
C ALA A 36 -13.31 -4.88 12.41
N TRP A 37 -12.77 -4.29 11.35
CA TRP A 37 -12.78 -2.85 11.17
C TRP A 37 -14.20 -2.37 10.80
N VAL A 38 -14.72 -1.38 11.54
CA VAL A 38 -16.08 -0.82 11.35
C VAL A 38 -16.08 0.59 10.76
N GLY A 39 -14.90 1.18 10.53
CA GLY A 39 -14.76 2.53 9.98
C GLY A 39 -14.81 2.56 8.45
N ARG A 40 -14.71 3.78 7.89
CA ARG A 40 -14.55 3.95 6.44
C ARG A 40 -13.16 3.49 6.04
N GLU A 41 -13.10 2.44 5.23
CA GLU A 41 -11.84 1.95 4.66
C GLU A 41 -11.23 3.00 3.72
N THR A 42 -10.00 3.38 4.03
CA THR A 42 -9.20 4.35 3.26
C THR A 42 -8.04 3.65 2.53
N ALA A 43 -7.36 2.74 3.21
CA ALA A 43 -6.35 1.81 2.70
C ALA A 43 -6.32 0.59 3.63
N ASP A 44 -5.64 -0.49 3.23
CA ASP A 44 -5.43 -1.64 4.10
C ASP A 44 -4.72 -1.28 5.40
N ILE A 45 -3.65 -0.49 5.30
CA ILE A 45 -2.87 -0.03 6.45
C ILE A 45 -2.69 1.49 6.35
N THR A 46 -2.95 2.20 7.45
CA THR A 46 -2.66 3.63 7.58
C THR A 46 -1.64 3.87 8.67
N TYR A 47 -0.61 4.68 8.41
CA TYR A 47 0.48 4.89 9.36
C TYR A 47 1.04 6.30 9.28
N SER A 48 1.04 7.02 10.40
CA SER A 48 1.72 8.31 10.53
C SER A 48 3.16 8.09 10.97
N ASP A 49 4.13 8.45 10.13
CA ASP A 49 5.55 8.25 10.37
C ASP A 49 6.16 9.36 11.25
N PHE A 50 5.77 9.38 12.52
CA PHE A 50 6.05 10.49 13.44
C PHE A 50 7.54 10.82 13.60
N ASP A 51 8.41 9.81 13.59
CA ASP A 51 9.86 9.98 13.77
C ASP A 51 10.65 9.90 12.45
N GLY A 52 9.99 9.55 11.34
CA GLY A 52 10.60 9.45 10.02
C GLY A 52 11.32 8.12 9.79
N ALA A 53 11.19 7.16 10.70
CA ALA A 53 11.90 5.90 10.62
C ALA A 53 11.47 5.10 9.38
N PHE A 54 10.19 5.12 9.02
CA PHE A 54 9.72 4.39 7.85
C PHE A 54 10.16 5.09 6.55
N THR A 55 10.09 6.42 6.49
CA THR A 55 10.60 7.22 5.37
C THR A 55 12.08 7.00 5.15
N ARG A 56 12.89 7.02 6.22
CA ARG A 56 14.33 6.75 6.16
C ARG A 56 14.62 5.33 5.66
N LEU A 57 13.87 4.34 6.13
CA LEU A 57 14.00 2.97 5.63
C LEU A 57 13.71 2.89 4.12
N LEU A 58 12.71 3.61 3.62
CA LEU A 58 12.40 3.66 2.20
C LEU A 58 13.50 4.38 1.39
N ILE A 59 14.11 5.44 1.93
CA ILE A 59 15.28 6.10 1.34
C ILE A 59 16.48 5.14 1.28
N ASP A 60 16.82 4.48 2.39
CA ASP A 60 17.95 3.56 2.50
C ASP A 60 17.84 2.37 1.52
N LYS A 61 16.61 2.00 1.16
CA LYS A 61 16.30 0.93 0.20
C LYS A 61 16.16 1.43 -1.25
N GLY A 62 16.32 2.73 -1.49
CA GLY A 62 16.25 3.34 -2.81
C GLY A 62 14.84 3.52 -3.35
N TYR A 63 13.80 3.46 -2.51
CA TYR A 63 12.42 3.73 -2.91
C TYR A 63 12.07 5.21 -2.92
N LEU A 64 12.77 6.03 -2.14
CA LEU A 64 12.57 7.48 -2.04
C LEU A 64 13.90 8.21 -2.19
N ALA A 65 13.88 9.38 -2.84
CA ALA A 65 15.05 10.23 -3.01
C ALA A 65 15.37 10.97 -1.70
N SER A 66 16.63 10.92 -1.25
CA SER A 66 17.03 11.52 0.03
C SER A 66 16.90 13.05 0.01
N GLU A 67 17.14 13.65 -1.15
CA GLU A 67 17.14 15.10 -1.39
C GLU A 67 15.76 15.70 -1.17
N THR A 68 14.70 14.90 -1.36
CA THR A 68 13.31 15.32 -1.19
C THR A 68 12.74 14.86 0.15
N TRP A 69 13.08 13.65 0.63
CA TRP A 69 12.34 12.98 1.70
C TRP A 69 13.06 12.91 3.05
N ALA A 70 14.33 13.33 3.17
CA ALA A 70 15.13 13.13 4.40
C ALA A 70 14.45 13.66 5.68
N ASP A 71 13.80 14.82 5.59
CA ASP A 71 13.13 15.48 6.71
C ASP A 71 11.61 15.29 6.70
N ALA A 72 11.06 14.58 5.70
CA ALA A 72 9.64 14.35 5.58
C ALA A 72 9.13 13.35 6.64
N ARG A 73 7.90 13.58 7.12
CA ARG A 73 7.19 12.74 8.12
C ARG A 73 5.76 12.46 7.64
N PRO A 74 5.60 11.78 6.50
CA PRO A 74 4.30 11.63 5.85
C PRO A 74 3.36 10.70 6.62
N HIS A 75 2.09 10.84 6.29
CA HIS A 75 1.08 9.83 6.51
C HIS A 75 1.08 8.83 5.35
N TYR A 76 1.35 7.55 5.65
CA TYR A 76 1.35 6.47 4.68
C TYR A 76 -0.03 5.83 4.56
N LEU A 77 -0.51 5.73 3.32
CA LEU A 77 -1.67 4.94 2.91
C LEU A 77 -1.16 3.72 2.14
N ILE A 78 -1.18 2.55 2.78
CA ILE A 78 -0.59 1.32 2.24
C ILE A 78 -1.70 0.36 1.84
N GLU A 79 -1.76 0.01 0.56
CA GLU A 79 -2.57 -1.11 0.05
C GLU A 79 -1.73 -2.37 -0.02
N VAL A 80 -2.32 -3.53 0.27
CA VAL A 80 -1.67 -4.83 0.15
C VAL A 80 -2.32 -5.60 -0.98
N LYS A 81 -1.52 -6.01 -1.97
CA LYS A 81 -1.97 -6.80 -3.12
C LYS A 81 -1.22 -8.11 -3.17
N THR A 82 -1.92 -9.20 -2.89
CA THR A 82 -1.35 -10.54 -2.80
C THR A 82 -1.52 -11.35 -4.09
N THR A 83 -0.65 -12.34 -4.31
CA THR A 83 -0.83 -13.37 -5.34
C THR A 83 -0.02 -14.63 -5.01
N THR A 84 -0.49 -15.80 -5.45
CA THR A 84 0.28 -17.05 -5.44
C THR A 84 1.27 -17.14 -6.61
N GLY A 85 1.07 -16.33 -7.65
CA GLY A 85 1.96 -16.23 -8.83
C GLY A 85 3.15 -15.30 -8.61
N SER A 86 3.86 -14.99 -9.69
CA SER A 86 5.04 -14.12 -9.66
C SER A 86 4.69 -12.64 -9.43
N CYS A 87 5.71 -11.80 -9.20
CA CYS A 87 5.52 -10.35 -9.05
C CYS A 87 4.83 -9.70 -10.26
N SER A 88 5.03 -10.25 -11.47
CA SER A 88 4.47 -9.72 -12.72
C SER A 88 3.02 -10.13 -12.96
N THR A 89 2.46 -11.03 -12.14
CA THR A 89 1.02 -11.35 -12.21
C THR A 89 0.21 -10.06 -11.99
N PRO A 90 -0.73 -9.72 -12.89
CA PRO A 90 -1.59 -8.55 -12.72
C PRO A 90 -2.35 -8.57 -11.39
N PHE A 91 -2.68 -7.40 -10.87
CA PHE A 91 -3.54 -7.24 -9.70
C PHE A 91 -4.62 -6.21 -9.98
N PHE A 92 -5.78 -6.41 -9.36
CA PHE A 92 -6.91 -5.50 -9.52
C PHE A 92 -6.81 -4.32 -8.54
N MET A 93 -7.15 -3.15 -9.05
CA MET A 93 -7.30 -1.92 -8.28
C MET A 93 -8.72 -1.40 -8.50
N SER A 94 -9.46 -1.17 -7.42
CA SER A 94 -10.81 -0.62 -7.55
C SER A 94 -10.76 0.81 -8.08
N LYS A 95 -11.87 1.30 -8.67
CA LYS A 95 -11.99 2.71 -9.10
C LYS A 95 -11.71 3.69 -7.96
N TYR A 96 -12.02 3.32 -6.72
CA TYR A 96 -11.76 4.16 -5.55
C TYR A 96 -10.27 4.20 -5.17
N GLN A 97 -9.60 3.04 -5.16
CA GLN A 97 -8.15 2.95 -4.94
C GLN A 97 -7.40 3.72 -6.04
N TYR A 98 -7.82 3.57 -7.30
CA TYR A 98 -7.23 4.28 -8.43
C TYR A 98 -7.34 5.81 -8.27
N ARG A 99 -8.54 6.34 -8.00
CA ARG A 99 -8.73 7.79 -7.77
C ARG A 99 -7.94 8.30 -6.56
N ARG A 100 -7.79 7.47 -5.52
CA ARG A 100 -7.03 7.83 -4.31
C ARG A 100 -5.55 7.93 -4.59
N MET A 101 -4.99 6.96 -5.30
CA MET A 101 -3.61 6.98 -5.78
C MET A 101 -3.33 8.26 -6.56
N GLN A 102 -4.18 8.60 -7.54
CA GLN A 102 -4.02 9.82 -8.34
C GLN A 102 -4.01 11.11 -7.50
N ARG A 103 -4.89 11.21 -6.50
CA ARG A 103 -5.00 12.39 -5.63
C ARG A 103 -3.82 12.57 -4.67
N ASN A 104 -3.13 11.49 -4.33
CA ASN A 104 -1.99 11.49 -3.41
C ASN A 104 -0.67 11.30 -4.17
N SER A 105 -0.66 11.56 -5.47
CA SER A 105 0.57 11.58 -6.26
C SER A 105 1.48 12.72 -5.78
N ASN A 106 2.75 12.41 -5.57
CA ASN A 106 3.79 13.32 -5.14
C ASN A 106 4.60 13.85 -6.33
N HIS A 107 4.27 13.47 -7.57
CA HIS A 107 5.02 13.84 -8.78
C HIS A 107 5.08 15.35 -9.06
N ASP A 108 3.95 16.05 -8.88
CA ASP A 108 3.79 17.44 -9.33
C ASP A 108 3.44 18.42 -8.20
N ASN A 109 3.16 17.92 -6.99
CA ASN A 109 2.42 18.69 -5.98
C ASN A 109 3.24 19.25 -4.82
N ASP A 110 4.56 19.04 -4.77
CA ASP A 110 5.44 19.31 -3.60
C ASP A 110 4.88 18.80 -2.24
N ASN A 111 3.80 18.03 -2.27
CA ASN A 111 3.03 17.62 -1.12
C ASN A 111 3.66 16.33 -0.61
N LEU A 112 4.43 16.44 0.45
CA LEU A 112 5.06 15.32 1.15
C LEU A 112 4.25 14.88 2.38
N GLU A 113 3.01 15.36 2.55
CA GLU A 113 2.19 15.06 3.72
C GLU A 113 1.60 13.66 3.68
N THR A 114 1.30 13.14 2.49
CA THR A 114 0.70 11.81 2.32
C THR A 114 1.39 11.04 1.20
N VAL A 115 1.70 9.77 1.46
CA VAL A 115 2.32 8.87 0.48
C VAL A 115 1.42 7.66 0.29
N TYR A 116 0.97 7.43 -0.95
CA TYR A 116 0.25 6.22 -1.33
C TYR A 116 1.23 5.13 -1.77
N VAL A 117 1.12 3.94 -1.19
CA VAL A 117 2.05 2.84 -1.42
C VAL A 117 1.28 1.54 -1.66
N VAL A 118 1.74 0.74 -2.62
CA VAL A 118 1.25 -0.64 -2.80
C VAL A 118 2.34 -1.62 -2.39
N PHE A 119 2.03 -2.48 -1.42
CA PHE A 119 2.81 -3.65 -1.07
C PHE A 119 2.34 -4.84 -1.91
N ARG A 120 3.12 -5.16 -2.95
CA ARG A 120 2.91 -6.32 -3.80
C ARG A 120 3.58 -7.53 -3.17
N VAL A 121 2.79 -8.39 -2.53
CA VAL A 121 3.25 -9.67 -1.97
C VAL A 121 2.96 -10.77 -2.99
N PHE A 122 3.98 -11.54 -3.36
CA PHE A 122 3.88 -12.52 -4.44
C PHE A 122 4.54 -13.84 -4.04
N ASN A 123 4.30 -14.88 -4.84
CA ASN A 123 4.67 -16.27 -4.57
C ASN A 123 4.09 -16.82 -3.26
N LEU A 124 2.91 -16.36 -2.82
CA LEU A 124 2.28 -16.87 -1.61
C LEU A 124 2.06 -18.39 -1.68
N GLY A 125 2.36 -19.08 -0.58
CA GLY A 125 2.28 -20.54 -0.50
C GLY A 125 3.53 -21.28 -0.99
N ASN A 126 4.54 -20.56 -1.49
CA ASN A 126 5.86 -21.10 -1.81
C ASN A 126 6.88 -20.75 -0.72
N ASP A 127 8.01 -21.45 -0.69
CA ASP A 127 9.11 -21.21 0.27
C ASP A 127 9.79 -19.84 0.07
N ASN A 128 9.59 -19.19 -1.08
CA ASN A 128 10.21 -17.91 -1.43
C ASN A 128 9.16 -16.82 -1.68
N ILE A 129 8.50 -16.40 -0.60
CA ILE A 129 7.56 -15.28 -0.62
C ILE A 129 8.33 -13.98 -0.89
N GLY A 130 7.90 -13.23 -1.91
CA GLY A 130 8.51 -11.97 -2.28
C GLY A 130 7.65 -10.76 -1.91
N LEU A 131 8.32 -9.62 -1.73
CA LEU A 131 7.70 -8.30 -1.55
C LEU A 131 8.30 -7.32 -2.56
N ARG A 132 7.44 -6.58 -3.26
CA ARG A 132 7.81 -5.36 -3.99
C ARG A 132 7.00 -4.19 -3.46
N ILE A 133 7.67 -3.09 -3.17
CA ILE A 133 7.04 -1.85 -2.71
C ILE A 133 6.94 -0.91 -3.92
N LEU A 134 5.74 -0.44 -4.22
CA LEU A 134 5.46 0.54 -5.28
C LEU A 134 5.06 1.84 -4.59
N VAL A 135 6.02 2.76 -4.45
CA VAL A 135 5.79 4.08 -3.84
C VAL A 135 5.33 5.03 -4.93
N ASP A 136 4.27 5.80 -4.65
CA ASP A 136 3.60 6.67 -5.61
C ASP A 136 3.30 5.98 -6.97
N PRO A 137 2.39 5.00 -6.99
CA PRO A 137 2.11 4.26 -8.21
C PRO A 137 1.48 5.12 -9.32
N GLU A 138 0.98 6.33 -9.04
CA GLU A 138 0.57 7.28 -10.10
C GLU A 138 1.80 7.87 -10.79
N SER A 139 2.81 8.33 -10.04
CA SER A 139 4.06 8.79 -10.65
C SER A 139 4.72 7.69 -11.48
N MET A 140 4.75 6.46 -10.96
CA MET A 140 5.23 5.30 -11.70
C MET A 140 4.43 5.04 -13.00
N ARG A 141 3.11 5.26 -12.98
CA ARG A 141 2.26 5.14 -14.18
C ARG A 141 2.59 6.22 -15.21
N LEU A 142 2.76 7.47 -14.77
CA LEU A 142 3.10 8.59 -15.65
C LEU A 142 4.49 8.44 -16.30
N GLN A 143 5.38 7.69 -15.66
CA GLN A 143 6.73 7.38 -16.15
C GLN A 143 6.82 6.02 -16.87
N ASP A 144 5.69 5.43 -17.28
CA ASP A 144 5.60 4.14 -17.97
C ASP A 144 6.22 2.94 -17.21
N GLN A 145 6.39 3.04 -15.89
CA GLN A 145 6.89 1.95 -15.04
C GLN A 145 5.77 1.00 -14.60
N LEU A 146 4.51 1.45 -14.63
CA LEU A 146 3.32 0.64 -14.36
C LEU A 146 2.29 0.84 -15.48
N SER A 147 1.84 -0.28 -16.07
CA SER A 147 0.78 -0.27 -17.07
C SER A 147 -0.58 -0.52 -16.43
N PHE A 148 -1.51 0.40 -16.63
CA PHE A 148 -2.89 0.29 -16.16
C PHE A 148 -3.81 0.00 -17.34
N THR A 149 -4.51 -1.13 -17.29
CA THR A 149 -5.56 -1.50 -18.26
C THR A 149 -6.92 -1.10 -17.72
N ALA A 150 -7.68 -0.30 -18.46
CA ALA A 150 -9.02 0.10 -18.05
C ALA A 150 -9.96 -1.11 -17.94
N GLU A 151 -10.84 -1.11 -16.94
CA GLU A 151 -11.98 -2.02 -16.90
C GLU A 151 -12.94 -1.66 -18.05
N SER A 152 -13.08 -2.55 -19.03
CA SER A 152 -14.05 -2.41 -20.11
C SER A 152 -15.45 -2.72 -19.59
N TRP A 153 -16.26 -1.68 -19.37
CA TRP A 153 -17.71 -1.82 -19.24
C TRP A 153 -18.35 -1.43 -20.58
N SER A 154 -19.14 -2.34 -21.15
CA SER A 154 -19.98 -2.07 -22.31
C SER A 154 -21.45 -2.05 -21.87
N VAL A 155 -22.17 -0.97 -22.18
CA VAL A 155 -23.60 -0.82 -21.87
C VAL A 155 -24.35 -0.74 -23.19
N VAL A 156 -25.42 -1.53 -23.32
CA VAL A 156 -26.43 -1.41 -24.38
C VAL A 156 -27.77 -1.13 -23.73
N ALA A 157 -28.62 -0.33 -24.39
CA ALA A 157 -29.98 -0.09 -23.92
C ALA A 157 -30.79 -1.40 -23.95
N ALA A 158 -31.68 -1.60 -22.98
CA ALA A 158 -32.69 -2.65 -23.09
C ALA A 158 -33.77 -2.17 -24.07
N GLU A 159 -34.14 -3.02 -25.03
CA GLU A 159 -35.32 -2.82 -25.89
C GLU A 159 -36.62 -3.01 -25.10
#